data_AF-A0A655A5B6-F1
#
_entry.id   AF-A0A655A5B6-F1
#
_cell.length_a   1.000
_cell.length_b   1.000
_cell.length_c   1.000
_cell.angle_alpha   90.00
_cell.angle_beta   90.00
_cell.angle_gamma   90.00
#
_symmetry.space_group_name_H-M   'P 1'
#
loop_
_entity.id
_entity.type
_entity.pdbx_description
1 polymer ?
#
loop_
_entity_poly.entity_id
_entity_poly.type
_entity_poly.pdbx_seq_one_letter_code
_entity_poly.pdbx_strand_id
1 'polypeptide(L)'
;MDLYERAARANGGEPDAGRRLLSWARAAGFDDVTPTASVWCFATASAREWWGLVWADRILQSDLAHQLVDSGLATAAQLEEISTAWREWAAAPDGWLAIPHGEILCRA
;
A
#
# COMPACT_ATOMS: atom_id res chain seq x y z
N MET A 1 5.55 -9.85 -0.37
CA MET A 1 5.07 -9.06 0.78
C MET A 1 6.18 -8.61 1.71
N ASP A 2 7.17 -9.46 2.04
CA ASP A 2 8.30 -9.12 2.94
C ASP A 2 9.01 -7.77 2.61
N LEU A 3 9.33 -7.55 1.32
CA LEU A 3 10.03 -6.34 0.88
C LEU A 3 9.27 -5.05 1.23
N TYR A 4 7.96 -5.02 0.96
CA TYR A 4 7.12 -3.84 1.22
C TYR A 4 6.96 -3.59 2.72
N GLU A 5 6.72 -4.65 3.51
CA GLU A 5 6.55 -4.51 4.96
C GLU A 5 7.83 -3.99 5.62
N ARG A 6 9.00 -4.51 5.23
CA ARG A 6 10.29 -4.06 5.74
C ARG A 6 10.57 -2.60 5.38
N ALA A 7 10.28 -2.20 4.14
CA ALA A 7 10.46 -0.82 3.71
C ALA A 7 9.50 0.15 4.43
N ALA A 8 8.22 -0.23 4.58
CA ALA A 8 7.24 0.57 5.32
C ALA A 8 7.66 0.77 6.78
N ARG A 9 8.14 -0.28 7.44
CA ARG A 9 8.66 -0.21 8.82
C ARG A 9 9.95 0.58 8.94
N ALA A 10 10.86 0.46 7.97
CA ALA A 10 12.09 1.27 7.92
C ALA A 10 11.78 2.77 7.77
N ASN A 11 10.64 3.13 7.15
CA ASN A 11 10.13 4.50 7.08
C ASN A 11 9.36 4.97 8.33
N GLY A 12 9.35 4.18 9.41
CA GLY A 12 8.59 4.48 10.62
C GLY A 12 7.08 4.24 10.50
N GLY A 13 6.62 3.62 9.40
CA GLY A 13 5.24 3.25 9.19
C GLY A 13 4.89 1.87 9.77
N GLU A 14 3.61 1.66 10.08
CA GLU A 14 3.05 0.34 10.35
C GLU A 14 2.19 -0.08 9.16
N PRO A 15 2.65 -0.98 8.27
CA PRO A 15 1.90 -1.40 7.07
C PRO A 15 0.54 -2.01 7.41
N ASP A 16 0.36 -2.48 8.63
CA ASP A 16 -0.87 -3.10 9.11
C ASP A 16 -1.76 -2.17 9.94
N ALA A 17 -1.50 -0.85 9.92
CA ALA A 17 -2.12 0.11 10.82
C ALA A 17 -3.66 0.07 10.76
N GLY A 18 -4.24 -0.08 9.56
CA GLY A 18 -5.69 -0.10 9.36
C GLY A 18 -6.42 -1.09 10.27
N ARG A 19 -5.92 -2.33 10.40
CA ARG A 19 -6.53 -3.35 11.28
C ARG A 19 -6.24 -3.15 12.77
N ARG A 20 -5.32 -2.25 13.12
CA ARG A 20 -4.93 -1.94 14.50
C ARG A 20 -5.62 -0.70 15.06
N LEU A 21 -6.22 0.13 14.21
CA LEU A 21 -6.80 1.42 14.59
C LEU A 21 -7.74 1.34 15.80
N LEU A 22 -8.69 0.40 15.82
CA LEU A 22 -9.61 0.26 16.95
C LEU A 22 -8.89 -0.07 18.26
N SER A 23 -7.95 -1.02 18.23
CA SER A 23 -7.17 -1.38 19.43
C SER A 23 -6.31 -0.22 19.93
N TRP A 24 -5.73 0.57 19.01
CA TRP A 24 -4.90 1.71 19.36
C TRP A 24 -5.72 2.86 19.94
N ALA A 25 -6.91 3.13 19.38
CA ALA A 25 -7.82 4.14 19.93
C ALA A 25 -8.24 3.81 21.37
N ARG A 26 -8.54 2.53 21.65
CA ARG A 26 -8.84 2.06 23.02
C ARG A 26 -7.65 2.21 23.95
N ALA A 27 -6.46 1.81 23.50
CA ALA A 27 -5.23 1.97 24.29
C ALA A 27 -4.88 3.44 24.56
N ALA A 28 -5.29 4.35 23.67
CA ALA A 28 -5.13 5.79 23.82
C ALA A 28 -6.19 6.44 24.74
N GLY A 29 -7.15 5.67 25.25
CA GLY A 29 -8.16 6.14 26.21
C GLY A 29 -9.48 6.60 25.61
N PHE A 30 -9.71 6.43 24.30
CA PHE A 30 -11.02 6.71 23.71
C PHE A 30 -12.05 5.63 24.09
N ASP A 31 -13.22 6.06 24.55
CA ASP A 31 -14.33 5.20 24.94
C ASP A 31 -15.49 5.20 23.91
N ASP A 32 -15.75 6.33 23.26
CA ASP A 32 -16.60 6.44 22.05
C ASP A 32 -15.77 6.34 20.77
N VAL A 33 -15.73 5.13 20.19
CA VAL A 33 -15.07 4.85 18.92
C VAL A 33 -16.05 4.14 17.99
N THR A 34 -16.32 4.74 16.83
CA THR A 34 -17.08 4.13 15.75
C THR A 34 -16.12 3.58 14.70
N PRO A 35 -15.89 2.25 14.64
CA PRO A 35 -15.07 1.65 13.59
C PRO A 35 -15.89 1.44 12.30
N THR A 36 -15.27 1.70 11.15
CA THR A 36 -15.79 1.40 9.82
C THR A 36 -14.69 0.77 8.96
N ALA A 37 -15.08 0.34 7.76
CA ALA A 37 -14.13 -0.10 6.75
C ALA A 37 -14.64 0.28 5.37
N SER A 38 -13.71 0.57 4.47
CA SER A 38 -13.97 0.74 3.05
C SER A 38 -13.02 -0.16 2.25
N VAL A 39 -13.30 -0.31 0.95
CA VAL A 39 -12.46 -1.09 0.06
C VAL A 39 -12.32 -0.36 -1.27
N TRP A 40 -11.09 -0.18 -1.73
CA TRP A 40 -10.83 0.15 -3.13
C TRP A 40 -10.81 -1.13 -3.95
N CYS A 41 -11.42 -1.09 -5.12
CA CYS A 41 -11.49 -2.21 -6.05
C CYS A 41 -11.05 -1.74 -7.44
N PHE A 42 -9.94 -2.30 -7.92
CA PHE A 42 -9.38 -2.03 -9.24
C PHE A 42 -9.60 -3.24 -10.14
N ALA A 43 -10.75 -3.25 -10.82
CA ALA A 43 -11.21 -4.35 -11.67
C ALA A 43 -11.68 -3.92 -13.06
N THR A 44 -11.93 -2.63 -13.28
CA THR A 44 -12.23 -2.08 -14.61
C THR A 44 -10.92 -1.74 -15.32
N ALA A 45 -10.95 -1.72 -16.66
CA ALA A 45 -9.76 -1.38 -17.45
C ALA A 45 -9.18 -0.01 -17.06
N SER A 46 -10.02 1.01 -16.90
CA SER A 46 -9.58 2.35 -16.51
C SER A 46 -9.01 2.42 -15.09
N ALA A 47 -9.60 1.69 -14.13
CA ALA A 47 -9.12 1.65 -12.75
C ALA A 47 -7.76 0.94 -12.66
N ARG A 48 -7.59 -0.15 -13.42
CA ARG A 48 -6.33 -0.88 -13.55
C ARG A 48 -5.25 -0.04 -14.20
N GLU A 49 -5.55 0.58 -15.33
CA GLU A 49 -4.60 1.45 -16.06
C GLU A 49 -4.12 2.59 -15.17
N TRP A 50 -5.05 3.30 -14.54
CA TRP A 50 -4.70 4.38 -13.64
C TRP A 50 -3.83 3.92 -12.46
N TRP A 51 -4.25 2.89 -11.73
CA TRP A 51 -3.52 2.42 -10.55
C TRP A 51 -2.16 1.79 -10.91
N GLY A 52 -2.14 0.94 -11.92
CA GLY A 52 -0.96 0.22 -12.36
C GLY A 52 0.11 1.15 -12.88
N LEU A 53 -0.24 2.16 -13.69
CA LEU A 53 0.74 3.13 -14.20
C LEU A 53 1.29 4.02 -13.07
N VAL A 54 0.45 4.49 -12.15
CA VAL A 54 0.90 5.25 -10.98
C VAL A 54 1.93 4.45 -10.17
N TRP A 55 1.71 3.16 -9.95
CA TRP A 55 2.65 2.32 -9.19
C TRP A 55 3.88 1.89 -9.98
N ALA A 56 3.74 1.68 -11.30
CA ALA A 56 4.86 1.40 -12.19
C ALA A 56 5.88 2.54 -12.17
N ASP A 57 5.43 3.79 -12.11
CA ASP A 57 6.34 4.93 -12.04
C ASP A 57 6.83 5.16 -10.61
N ARG A 58 5.95 5.03 -9.60
CA ARG A 58 6.30 5.26 -8.20
C ARG A 58 7.40 4.32 -7.71
N ILE A 59 7.39 3.05 -8.12
CA ILE A 59 8.41 2.09 -7.66
C ILE A 59 9.81 2.41 -8.19
N LEU A 60 9.92 3.24 -9.23
CA LEU A 60 11.19 3.66 -9.83
C LEU A 60 11.65 5.05 -9.36
N GLN A 61 10.71 5.97 -9.16
CA GLN A 61 11.01 7.40 -9.06
C GLN A 61 10.78 8.02 -7.68
N SER A 62 10.34 7.24 -6.69
CA SER A 62 10.03 7.78 -5.35
C SER A 62 11.18 7.62 -4.36
N ASP A 63 11.11 8.33 -3.24
CA ASP A 63 12.06 8.17 -2.13
C ASP A 63 12.11 6.72 -1.60
N LEU A 64 11.02 5.97 -1.76
CA LEU A 64 10.97 4.54 -1.49
C LEU A 64 11.94 3.75 -2.38
N ALA A 65 12.06 4.11 -3.67
CA ALA A 65 12.97 3.46 -4.60
C ALA A 65 14.43 3.66 -4.18
N HIS A 66 14.81 4.92 -3.87
CA HIS A 66 16.16 5.24 -3.37
C HIS A 66 16.46 4.48 -2.07
N GLN A 67 15.53 4.52 -1.11
CA GLN A 67 15.69 3.81 0.15
C GLN A 67 15.87 2.30 -0.05
N LEU A 68 15.07 1.67 -0.90
CA LEU A 68 15.14 0.23 -1.15
C LEU A 68 16.51 -0.17 -1.70
N VAL A 69 17.10 0.66 -2.58
CA VAL A 69 18.43 0.43 -3.15
C VAL A 69 19.52 0.72 -2.13
N ASP A 70 19.48 1.87 -1.45
CA ASP A 70 20.51 2.31 -0.50
C ASP A 70 20.59 1.39 0.72
N SER A 71 19.45 0.81 1.13
CA SER A 71 19.39 -0.17 2.23
C SER A 71 19.74 -1.61 1.80
N GLY A 72 20.00 -1.84 0.50
CA GLY A 72 20.29 -3.16 -0.05
C GLY A 72 19.10 -4.13 -0.02
N LEU A 73 17.87 -3.61 0.19
CA LEU A 73 16.65 -4.41 0.21
C LEU A 73 16.20 -4.81 -1.20
N ALA A 74 16.52 -4.00 -2.21
CA ALA A 74 16.31 -4.33 -3.62
C ALA A 74 17.41 -3.74 -4.49
N THR A 75 17.55 -4.26 -5.71
CA THR A 75 18.39 -3.69 -6.77
C THR A 75 17.54 -2.87 -7.73
N ALA A 76 18.18 -1.94 -8.48
CA ALA A 76 17.49 -1.19 -9.52
C ALA A 76 16.81 -2.10 -10.56
N ALA A 77 17.44 -3.22 -10.92
CA ALA A 77 16.86 -4.21 -11.82
C ALA A 77 15.57 -4.84 -11.26
N GLN A 78 15.54 -5.16 -9.96
CA GLN A 78 14.33 -5.66 -9.32
C GLN A 78 13.21 -4.61 -9.26
N LEU A 79 13.53 -3.33 -9.13
CA LEU A 79 12.52 -2.27 -9.18
C LEU A 79 11.92 -2.14 -10.59
N GLU A 80 12.73 -2.29 -11.65
CA GLU A 80 12.26 -2.35 -13.05
C GLU A 80 11.37 -3.58 -13.32
N GLU A 81 11.72 -4.74 -12.74
CA GLU A 81 10.87 -5.94 -12.79
C GLU A 81 9.51 -5.69 -12.13
N ILE A 82 9.48 -5.06 -10.95
CA ILE A 82 8.23 -4.70 -10.27
C ILE A 82 7.43 -3.67 -11.09
N SER A 83 8.10 -2.68 -11.69
CA SER A 83 7.46 -1.70 -12.57
C SER A 83 6.79 -2.36 -13.78
N THR A 84 7.49 -3.31 -14.40
CA THR A 84 6.96 -4.09 -15.53
C THR A 84 5.76 -4.93 -15.11
N ALA A 85 5.84 -5.61 -13.96
CA ALA A 85 4.73 -6.40 -13.44
C ALA A 85 3.46 -5.56 -13.18
N TRP A 86 3.60 -4.31 -12.73
CA TRP A 86 2.46 -3.39 -12.59
C TRP A 86 1.82 -3.04 -13.95
N ARG A 87 2.62 -2.81 -14.99
CA ARG A 87 2.12 -2.54 -16.35
C ARG A 87 1.43 -3.78 -16.95
N GLU A 88 1.99 -4.96 -16.74
CA GLU A 88 1.40 -6.23 -17.18
C GLU A 88 0.06 -6.50 -16.48
N TRP A 89 0.00 -6.32 -15.15
CA TRP A 89 -1.25 -6.45 -14.38
C TRP A 89 -2.32 -5.46 -14.86
N ALA A 90 -1.92 -4.23 -15.20
CA ALA A 90 -2.86 -3.22 -15.69
C ALA A 90 -3.50 -3.65 -17.03
N ALA A 91 -2.70 -4.24 -17.91
CA ALA A 91 -3.13 -4.71 -19.23
C ALA A 91 -3.93 -6.03 -19.19
N ALA A 92 -3.79 -6.83 -18.13
CA ALA A 92 -4.48 -8.11 -17.99
C ALA A 92 -6.01 -7.90 -17.96
N PRO A 93 -6.79 -8.55 -18.84
CA PRO A 93 -8.25 -8.36 -18.89
C PRO A 93 -8.95 -8.84 -17.62
N ASP A 94 -8.37 -9.82 -16.94
CA ASP A 94 -8.79 -10.43 -15.67
C ASP A 94 -8.05 -9.87 -14.44
N GLY A 95 -7.21 -8.83 -14.64
CA GLY A 95 -6.54 -8.16 -13.55
C GLY A 95 -7.53 -7.66 -12.50
N TRP A 96 -7.24 -7.94 -11.24
CA TRP A 96 -8.09 -7.59 -10.12
C TRP A 96 -7.24 -7.28 -8.88
N LEU A 97 -7.59 -6.22 -8.17
CA LEU A 97 -6.95 -5.87 -6.88
C LEU A 97 -7.99 -5.22 -5.97
N ALA A 98 -8.00 -5.64 -4.71
CA ALA A 98 -8.72 -4.94 -3.65
C ALA A 98 -7.77 -4.49 -2.55
N ILE A 99 -8.02 -3.30 -2.02
CA ILE A 99 -7.28 -2.74 -0.89
C ILE A 99 -8.28 -2.39 0.20
N PRO A 100 -8.36 -3.18 1.28
CA PRO A 100 -9.22 -2.86 2.42
C PRO A 100 -8.59 -1.76 3.27
N HIS A 101 -9.43 -0.84 3.75
CA HIS A 101 -9.06 0.26 4.63
C HIS A 101 -9.79 0.11 5.95
N GLY A 102 -9.05 0.08 7.05
CA GLY A 102 -9.63 0.26 8.38
C GLY A 102 -9.81 1.74 8.67
N GLU A 103 -10.96 2.12 9.22
CA GLU A 103 -11.32 3.50 9.51
C GLU A 103 -11.91 3.58 10.92
N ILE A 104 -11.67 4.69 11.61
CA ILE A 104 -12.27 4.96 12.92
C ILE A 104 -12.66 6.43 13.02
N LEU A 105 -13.79 6.70 13.68
CA LEU A 105 -14.15 8.02 14.17
C LEU A 105 -14.16 7.97 15.70
N CYS A 106 -13.28 8.73 16.32
CA CYS A 106 -13.20 8.87 17.78
C CYS A 106 -13.87 10.15 18.22
N ARG A 107 -14.61 10.11 19.34
CA ARG A 107 -15.20 11.30 19.98
C ARG A 107 -14.74 11.37 21.44
N ALA A 108 -14.75 12.57 21.99
CA ALA A 108 -14.35 12.89 23.36
C ALA A 108 -15.51 13.60 24.09
#